data_AF-X1MDC3-F1
#
_entry.id   AF-X1MDC3-F1
#
_cell.length_a   1.000
_cell.length_b   1.000
_cell.length_c   1.000
_cell.angle_alpha   90.00
_cell.angle_beta   90.00
_cell.angle_gamma   90.00
#
_symmetry.space_group_name_H-M   'P 1'
#
loop_
_entity.id
_entity.type
_entity.pdbx_description
1 polymer ?
#
loop_
_entity_poly.entity_id
_entity_poly.type
_entity_poly.pdbx_seq_one_letter_code
_entity_poly.pdbx_strand_id
1 'polypeptide(L)' 'AMVIVKDEKRIIHVKHHHPQSEIMKLVCDNSKAKRLLNWEPKTTLEKGILKLEIWFKKNEMHD' A
#
# COMPACT_ATOMS: atom_id res chain seq x y z
N ALA A 1 5.00 -7.21 0.31
CA ALA A 1 6.03 -7.52 -0.70
C ALA A 1 5.67 -8.76 -1.54
N MET A 2 5.35 -9.90 -0.93
CA MET A 2 5.08 -11.15 -1.66
C MET A 2 3.88 -11.09 -2.62
N VAL A 3 2.85 -10.29 -2.32
CA VAL A 3 1.72 -10.03 -3.24
C VAL A 3 2.19 -9.47 -4.60
N ILE A 4 3.33 -8.75 -4.61
CA ILE A 4 3.89 -8.10 -5.79
C ILE A 4 5.01 -8.95 -6.39
N VAL A 5 6.07 -9.21 -5.61
CA VAL A 5 7.33 -9.79 -6.11
C VAL A 5 7.23 -11.30 -6.30
N LYS A 6 6.38 -11.99 -5.53
CA LYS A 6 6.17 -13.46 -5.52
C LYS A 6 7.42 -14.32 -5.30
N ASP A 7 8.58 -13.70 -5.08
CA ASP A 7 9.86 -14.34 -4.81
C ASP A 7 10.59 -13.57 -3.71
N GLU A 8 10.77 -14.23 -2.58
CA GLU A 8 11.41 -13.65 -1.40
C GLU A 8 12.90 -13.36 -1.64
N LYS A 9 13.58 -14.13 -2.50
CA LYS A 9 15.02 -13.95 -2.79
C LYS A 9 15.31 -12.61 -3.46
N ARG A 10 14.29 -11.96 -4.00
CA ARG A 10 14.37 -10.63 -4.63
C ARG A 10 14.08 -9.48 -3.66
N ILE A 11 13.76 -9.76 -2.40
CA ILE A 11 13.52 -8.76 -1.36
C ILE A 11 14.82 -8.54 -0.59
N ILE A 12 15.35 -7.31 -0.65
CA ILE A 12 16.58 -6.93 0.07
C ILE A 12 16.29 -5.87 1.12
N HIS A 13 16.94 -5.97 2.27
CA HIS A 13 16.93 -4.92 3.28
C HIS A 13 18.03 -3.91 2.99
N VAL A 14 17.70 -2.63 3.14
CA VAL A 14 18.63 -1.51 2.97
C VAL A 14 18.55 -0.61 4.20
N LYS A 15 19.61 0.17 4.45
CA LYS A 15 19.64 1.11 5.59
C LYS A 15 18.55 2.17 5.43
N HIS A 16 17.65 2.26 6.40
CA HIS A 16 16.64 3.31 6.43
C HIS A 16 17.29 4.67 6.70
N HIS A 17 16.92 5.68 5.91
CA HIS A 17 17.60 6.99 5.87
C HIS A 17 17.13 7.97 6.95
N HIS A 18 15.93 7.77 7.54
CA HIS A 18 15.37 8.63 8.59
C HIS A 18 14.75 7.86 9.78
N PRO A 19 15.54 7.02 10.49
CA PRO A 19 14.99 6.10 11.49
C PRO A 19 14.36 6.80 12.69
N GLN A 20 14.79 8.02 12.98
CA GLN A 20 14.25 8.85 14.06
C GLN A 20 12.80 9.29 13.83
N SER A 21 12.33 9.25 12.58
CA SER A 21 10.98 9.67 12.19
C SER A 21 10.05 8.49 11.88
N GLU A 22 10.53 7.26 11.99
CA GLU A 22 9.74 6.06 11.67
C GLU A 22 8.69 5.79 12.74
N ILE A 23 7.47 5.49 12.29
CA ILE A 23 6.35 5.10 13.17
C ILE A 23 6.13 3.60 12.98
N MET A 24 6.65 2.80 13.91
CA MET A 24 6.64 1.34 13.84
C MET A 24 5.26 0.70 13.62
N LYS A 25 4.19 1.34 14.11
CA LYS A 25 2.81 0.90 13.90
C LYS A 25 1.90 2.08 13.63
N LEU A 26 1.36 2.10 12.42
CA LEU A 26 0.40 3.10 11.98
C LEU A 26 -0.88 2.39 11.53
N VAL A 27 -1.92 2.42 12.39
CA VAL A 27 -3.23 1.83 12.10
C VAL A 27 -4.30 2.82 12.53
N CYS A 28 -5.15 3.22 11.60
CA CYS A 28 -6.23 4.17 11.84
C CYS A 28 -7.45 3.48 12.47
N ASP A 29 -8.00 4.05 13.55
CA ASP A 29 -9.38 3.80 13.96
C ASP A 29 -10.32 4.74 13.18
N ASN A 30 -11.08 4.18 12.24
CA ASN A 30 -12.02 4.91 11.40
C ASN A 30 -13.45 4.98 11.99
N SER A 31 -13.66 4.58 13.25
CA SER A 31 -14.98 4.58 13.91
C SER A 31 -15.70 5.93 13.85
N LYS A 32 -14.96 7.04 13.97
CA LYS A 32 -15.51 8.40 13.86
C LYS A 32 -16.08 8.69 12.47
N ALA A 33 -15.36 8.30 11.40
CA ALA A 33 -15.82 8.48 10.02
C ALA A 33 -17.04 7.61 9.72
N LYS A 34 -17.04 6.37 10.22
CA LYS A 34 -18.20 5.48 10.10
C LYS A 34 -19.43 6.07 10.78
N ARG A 35 -19.29 6.58 12.01
CA ARG A 35 -20.42 7.17 12.76
C ARG A 35 -20.97 8.44 12.12
N LEU A 36 -20.10 9.35 11.67
CA LEU A 36 -20.52 10.68 11.20
C LEU A 36 -20.93 10.70 9.73
N LEU A 37 -20.30 9.86 8.90
CA LEU A 37 -20.43 9.92 7.44
C LEU A 37 -21.00 8.63 6.85
N ASN A 38 -21.27 7.61 7.68
CA ASN A 38 -21.56 6.26 7.23
C ASN A 38 -20.48 5.74 6.24
N TRP A 39 -19.23 6.16 6.44
CA TRP A 39 -18.11 5.85 5.57
C TRP A 39 -17.31 4.65 6.08
N GLU A 40 -16.92 3.77 5.16
CA GLU A 40 -15.98 2.68 5.41
C GLU A 40 -15.17 2.34 4.13
N PRO A 41 -13.95 1.79 4.26
CA PRO A 41 -13.14 1.42 3.11
C PRO A 41 -13.80 0.26 2.34
N LYS A 42 -13.93 0.42 1.02
CA LYS A 42 -14.55 -0.58 0.12
C LYS A 42 -13.53 -1.36 -0.73
N THR A 43 -12.26 -0.98 -0.67
CA THR A 43 -11.18 -1.59 -1.45
C THR A 43 -10.19 -2.23 -0.49
N THR A 44 -9.99 -3.54 -0.61
CA THR A 44 -8.94 -4.26 0.12
C THR A 44 -7.57 -3.90 -0.43
N LEU A 45 -6.51 -4.21 0.33
CA LEU A 45 -5.13 -3.96 -0.10
C LEU A 45 -4.81 -4.67 -1.43
N GLU A 46 -5.17 -5.95 -1.55
CA GLU A 46 -4.89 -6.77 -2.73
C GLU A 46 -5.59 -6.22 -3.97
N LYS A 47 -6.87 -5.85 -3.83
CA LYS A 47 -7.65 -5.25 -4.93
C LYS A 47 -7.10 -3.88 -5.33
N GLY A 48 -6.64 -3.09 -4.35
CA GLY A 48 -6.00 -1.80 -4.58
C GLY A 48 -4.69 -1.94 -5.36
N ILE A 49 -3.81 -2.86 -4.92
CA ILE A 49 -2.53 -3.15 -5.59
C ILE A 49 -2.75 -3.59 -7.04
N LEU A 50 -3.68 -4.51 -7.29
CA LEU A 50 -3.97 -4.99 -8.65
C LEU A 50 -4.48 -3.87 -9.57
N LYS A 51 -5.41 -3.04 -9.08
CA LYS A 51 -5.91 -1.88 -9.84
C LYS A 51 -4.79 -0.91 -10.19
N LEU A 52 -3.89 -0.66 -9.24
CA LEU A 52 -2.76 0.22 -9.43
C LEU A 52 -1.77 -0.35 -10.46
N GLU A 53 -1.46 -1.65 -10.40
CA GLU A 53 -0.61 -2.33 -11.38
C GLU A 53 -1.17 -2.25 -12.80
N ILE A 54 -2.48 -2.51 -12.96
CA ILE A 54 -3.18 -2.37 -14.25
C ILE A 54 -3.11 -0.93 -14.75
N TRP A 55 -3.30 0.05 -13.86
CA TRP A 55 -3.19 1.46 -14.21
C TRP A 55 -1.77 1.81 -14.67
N PHE A 56 -0.72 1.37 -13.97
CA PHE A 56 0.67 1.59 -14.42
C PHE A 56 0.90 0.99 -15.80
N LYS A 57 0.56 -0.27 -16.04
CA LYS A 57 0.73 -0.92 -17.36
C LYS A 57 0.00 -0.23 -18.50
N LYS A 58 -1.13 0.43 -18.20
CA LYS A 58 -1.89 1.18 -19.20
C LYS A 58 -1.25 2.55 -19.51
N ASN A 59 -0.54 3.13 -18.55
CA ASN A 59 0.00 4.48 -18.63
C ASN A 59 1.54 4.53 -18.74
N GLU A 60 2.23 3.39 -18.73
CA GLU A 60 3.62 3.31 -19.18
C GLU A 60 3.66 3.72 -20.66
N MET A 61 4.00 4.99 -20.87
CA MET A 61 4.44 5.50 -22.16
C MET A 61 5.73 4.75 -22.51
N HIS A 62 5.69 4.04 -23.63
CA HIS A 62 6.93 3.70 -24.34
C HIS A 62 7.52 5.02 -24.85
N ASP A 63 8.56 5.50 -24.17
CA ASP A 63 9.57 6.38 -24.79
C ASP A 63 10.65 5.50 -25.44
#